data_AF-A0A9W9ZFD1-F1
#
_entry.id   AF-A0A9W9ZFD1-F1
#
_cell.length_a   1.000
_cell.length_b   1.000
_cell.length_c   1.000
_cell.angle_alpha   90.00
_cell.angle_beta   90.00
_cell.angle_gamma   90.00
#
_symmetry.space_group_name_H-M   'P 1'
#
loop_
_entity.id
_entity.type
_entity.pdbx_description
1 polymer ?
#
loop_
_entity_poly.entity_id
_entity_poly.type
_entity_poly.pdbx_seq_one_letter_code
_entity_poly.pdbx_strand_id
1 'polypeptide(L)'
;MAFCRNVREVSLHSGQKHGSVIHFTIGTTLTTTANDEGNVKPHVGGGYAYRESGNIDSVTRNRFIYWRITDNVLELVEESLDSNLTGNCLELQFVDGVLLPAVCIFETSTHVIVLAATTNSVHRIVFSHPDRLRRHGFGAAFSPEEVSTRFSMIFSSRDLRVPSNFGTFSKSCCTFSSWLCHDGNCVFALVTGNGVILLIKLPPPGSEVDVEQYEFQQAGVMQRLWSGLVPSSLRRDTVAADAVMSIEIHPLPNRLCVFALCRDLKLRIWSCQSQSCIMLKILWKILLMMWIFKTPQLKAICFFCVYEVKSVKDAVSLTKVSFYYFPKGNLLDFTMSASHIWTVWASTDEETTIYFTPTENLDSQQSGWTRVFLELTQTSDVLVPPYKEPREVFLEQLFHHGRFSNQSILKAMQVYRHLPVSNLDNFDETISRRDLKHAVINLIDSEIQMSAPDYEMLHDEYNALQLQCWNKFYSYVVQYHQAGRKAMGIFVDSNTGLVCLVRKEMLSFFRPCELLEQLYLSVEPLDVSYLATEPLLDKTMKTSLIDLCNVIKLVSRQLSPDNLSALENDVKYQLNPVFNS
;
A
#
# COMPACT_ATOMS: atom_id res chain seq x y z
N MET A 1 29.14 -3.36 -9.24
CA MET A 1 28.46 -2.17 -9.80
C MET A 1 27.24 -2.64 -10.57
N ALA A 2 26.09 -2.72 -9.91
CA ALA A 2 24.83 -2.94 -10.63
C ALA A 2 24.37 -1.56 -11.12
N PHE A 3 24.46 -1.32 -12.43
CA PHE A 3 23.69 -0.23 -13.02
C PHE A 3 22.22 -0.45 -12.62
N CYS A 4 21.57 0.62 -12.18
CA CYS A 4 20.18 0.60 -11.74
C CYS A 4 19.30 0.21 -12.93
N ARG A 5 19.00 -1.09 -13.07
CA ARG A 5 18.09 -1.59 -14.11
C ARG A 5 16.72 -0.96 -13.88
N ASN A 6 16.02 -0.63 -14.95
CA ASN A 6 14.64 -0.18 -14.84
C ASN A 6 13.80 -1.26 -14.14
N VAL A 7 12.77 -0.82 -13.43
CA VAL A 7 11.90 -1.68 -12.63
C VAL A 7 10.49 -1.56 -13.19
N ARG A 8 9.78 -2.69 -13.23
CA ARG A 8 8.37 -2.73 -13.63
C ARG A 8 7.48 -3.30 -12.54
N GLU A 9 6.24 -2.87 -12.57
CA GLU A 9 5.15 -3.40 -11.78
C GLU A 9 4.63 -4.71 -12.38
N VAL A 10 4.27 -5.62 -11.48
CA VAL A 10 3.44 -6.80 -11.76
C VAL A 10 2.36 -6.85 -10.69
N SER A 11 1.09 -6.77 -11.10
CA SER A 11 -0.03 -6.81 -10.17
C SER A 11 -0.54 -8.24 -10.00
N LEU A 12 -0.82 -8.62 -8.75
CA LEU A 12 -1.56 -9.83 -8.44
C LEU A 12 -2.89 -9.41 -7.81
N HIS A 13 -3.99 -9.87 -8.41
CA HIS A 13 -5.28 -9.78 -7.73
C HIS A 13 -5.22 -10.74 -6.54
N SER A 14 -5.44 -10.25 -5.31
CA SER A 14 -5.50 -11.16 -4.17
C SER A 14 -6.59 -12.19 -4.46
N GLY A 15 -6.27 -13.47 -4.28
CA GLY A 15 -7.25 -14.55 -4.44
C GLY A 15 -8.45 -14.39 -3.49
N GLN A 16 -9.40 -15.32 -3.56
CA GLN A 16 -10.55 -15.36 -2.64
C GLN A 16 -10.06 -15.22 -1.19
N LYS A 17 -10.49 -14.15 -0.53
CA LYS A 17 -10.12 -13.89 0.86
C LYS A 17 -11.01 -14.74 1.74
N HIS A 18 -10.56 -15.92 2.13
CA HIS A 18 -11.21 -16.66 3.21
C HIS A 18 -10.77 -16.07 4.56
N GLY A 19 -11.30 -14.89 4.87
CA GLY A 19 -11.00 -14.14 6.09
C GLY A 19 -12.08 -14.26 7.14
N SER A 20 -11.70 -14.07 8.41
CA SER A 20 -12.65 -13.85 9.50
C SER A 20 -12.81 -12.36 9.73
N VAL A 21 -14.06 -11.89 9.79
CA VAL A 21 -14.37 -10.51 10.20
C VAL A 21 -14.66 -10.51 11.70
N ILE A 22 -13.94 -9.68 12.45
CA ILE A 22 -14.14 -9.51 13.88
C ILE A 22 -14.53 -8.06 14.16
N HIS A 23 -15.76 -7.87 14.64
CA HIS A 23 -16.20 -6.58 15.15
C HIS A 23 -15.60 -6.33 16.53
N PHE A 24 -14.90 -5.20 16.66
CA PHE A 24 -14.20 -4.84 17.88
C PHE A 24 -14.78 -3.56 18.51
N THR A 25 -15.29 -3.72 19.73
CA THR A 25 -15.77 -2.63 20.58
C THR A 25 -15.04 -2.72 21.92
N ILE A 26 -14.47 -1.61 22.38
CA ILE A 26 -13.72 -1.48 23.63
C ILE A 26 -14.67 -1.59 24.83
N GLY A 27 -15.97 -1.33 24.63
CA GLY A 27 -17.01 -1.62 25.62
C GLY A 27 -16.98 -0.70 26.85
N THR A 28 -16.29 0.43 26.77
CA THR A 28 -16.31 1.45 27.82
C THR A 28 -17.51 2.39 27.60
N THR A 29 -18.40 2.45 28.59
CA THR A 29 -19.47 3.44 28.72
C THR A 29 -18.92 4.83 29.04
N LEU A 30 -18.07 5.39 28.18
CA LEU A 30 -17.64 6.78 28.31
C LEU A 30 -18.15 7.58 27.12
N THR A 31 -19.10 8.45 27.48
CA THR A 31 -19.59 9.65 26.80
C THR A 31 -18.44 10.61 26.45
N THR A 32 -17.51 10.16 25.64
CA THR A 32 -16.58 11.01 24.91
C THR A 32 -16.78 10.68 23.45
N THR A 33 -17.90 11.15 22.91
CA THR A 33 -17.94 11.61 21.53
C THR A 33 -16.90 12.72 21.45
N ALA A 34 -15.62 12.37 21.27
CA ALA A 34 -14.68 13.30 20.71
C ALA A 34 -15.33 13.80 19.40
N ASN A 35 -15.33 15.10 19.17
CA ASN A 35 -15.79 15.66 17.90
C ASN A 35 -14.88 15.15 16.78
N ASP A 36 -15.12 13.92 16.32
CA ASP A 36 -14.41 13.24 15.24
C ASP A 36 -14.89 13.74 13.87
N GLU A 37 -15.88 14.65 13.83
CA GLU A 37 -16.40 15.27 12.60
C GLU A 37 -15.33 16.00 11.77
N GLY A 38 -14.17 16.32 12.37
CA GLY A 38 -13.01 16.91 11.69
C GLY A 38 -11.88 15.94 11.35
N ASN A 39 -11.92 14.68 11.82
CA ASN A 39 -10.82 13.74 11.64
C ASN A 39 -10.92 13.05 10.27
N VAL A 40 -9.89 13.25 9.46
CA VAL A 40 -9.76 12.60 8.15
C VAL A 40 -9.66 11.09 8.36
N LYS A 41 -10.63 10.35 7.80
CA LYS A 41 -10.56 8.90 7.74
C LYS A 41 -9.37 8.44 6.89
N PRO A 42 -8.49 7.59 7.44
CA PRO A 42 -7.29 7.17 6.72
C PRO A 42 -7.59 6.08 5.69
N HIS A 43 -6.87 6.19 4.57
CA HIS A 43 -6.75 5.15 3.55
C HIS A 43 -5.27 4.90 3.32
N VAL A 44 -4.68 4.07 4.17
CA VAL A 44 -3.23 3.80 4.18
C VAL A 44 -2.97 2.31 4.23
N GLY A 45 -1.82 1.88 3.73
CA GLY A 45 -1.40 0.49 3.77
C GLY A 45 0.09 0.36 4.00
N GLY A 46 0.52 -0.85 4.30
CA GLY A 46 1.94 -1.17 4.49
C GLY A 46 2.13 -2.66 4.64
N GLY A 47 3.31 -3.08 5.08
CA GLY A 47 3.59 -4.49 5.27
C GLY A 47 4.82 -4.77 6.10
N TYR A 48 4.97 -6.05 6.43
CA TYR A 48 6.00 -6.62 7.28
C TYR A 48 6.44 -7.96 6.69
N ALA A 49 7.72 -8.09 6.38
CA ALA A 49 8.30 -9.38 6.03
C ALA A 49 8.86 -10.08 7.27
N TYR A 50 8.64 -11.39 7.35
CA TYR A 50 9.19 -12.21 8.43
C TYR A 50 10.72 -12.16 8.43
N ARG A 51 11.36 -12.27 9.60
CA ARG A 51 12.82 -12.18 9.74
C ARG A 51 13.58 -13.19 8.88
N GLU A 52 13.03 -14.39 8.76
CA GLU A 52 13.62 -15.47 7.97
C GLU A 52 13.01 -15.56 6.56
N SER A 53 12.42 -14.48 6.03
CA SER A 53 11.80 -14.49 4.69
C SER A 53 12.79 -14.78 3.56
N GLY A 54 14.06 -14.41 3.72
CA GLY A 54 15.14 -14.72 2.77
C GLY A 54 15.81 -16.09 2.96
N ASN A 55 15.43 -16.85 3.98
CA ASN A 55 16.06 -18.13 4.30
C ASN A 55 15.31 -19.29 3.65
N ILE A 56 15.96 -20.02 2.74
CA ILE A 56 15.32 -21.07 1.92
C ILE A 56 14.76 -22.24 2.73
N ASP A 57 15.32 -22.50 3.92
CA ASP A 57 14.91 -23.60 4.81
C ASP A 57 13.84 -23.18 5.83
N SER A 58 13.51 -21.88 5.88
CA SER A 58 12.52 -21.35 6.81
C SER A 58 11.08 -21.64 6.37
N VAL A 59 10.19 -21.83 7.34
CA VAL A 59 8.72 -21.92 7.09
C VAL A 59 8.14 -20.56 6.72
N THR A 60 8.82 -19.47 7.06
CA THR A 60 8.40 -18.10 6.77
C THR A 60 9.11 -17.52 5.54
N ARG A 61 9.78 -18.35 4.74
CA ARG A 61 10.42 -17.94 3.49
C ARG A 61 9.41 -17.34 2.51
N ASN A 62 9.81 -16.29 1.79
CA ASN A 62 8.95 -15.55 0.84
C ASN A 62 7.55 -15.24 1.38
N ARG A 63 7.44 -15.00 2.68
CA ARG A 63 6.19 -14.79 3.40
C ARG A 63 6.20 -13.43 4.07
N PHE A 64 5.07 -12.76 4.05
CA PHE A 64 4.92 -11.43 4.61
C PHE A 64 3.46 -11.19 5.00
N ILE A 65 3.25 -10.19 5.85
CA ILE A 65 1.93 -9.67 6.23
C ILE A 65 1.83 -8.29 5.62
N TYR A 66 0.83 -8.04 4.79
CA TYR A 66 0.45 -6.68 4.40
C TYR A 66 -0.82 -6.27 5.13
N TRP A 67 -1.01 -4.97 5.29
CA TRP A 67 -2.15 -4.43 6.01
C TRP A 67 -2.72 -3.22 5.30
N ARG A 68 -4.02 -2.99 5.51
CA ARG A 68 -4.77 -1.84 5.01
C ARG A 68 -5.62 -1.25 6.12
N ILE A 69 -5.61 0.06 6.22
CA ILE A 69 -6.60 0.80 7.00
C ILE A 69 -7.53 1.50 6.02
N THR A 70 -8.80 1.14 6.07
CA THR A 70 -9.87 1.82 5.35
C THR A 70 -10.89 2.30 6.37
N ASP A 71 -10.95 3.61 6.58
CA ASP A 71 -11.77 4.23 7.61
C ASP A 71 -11.43 3.69 9.02
N ASN A 72 -12.29 2.84 9.56
CA ASN A 72 -12.15 2.23 10.89
C ASN A 72 -11.90 0.71 10.81
N VAL A 73 -11.62 0.19 9.62
CA VAL A 73 -11.27 -1.22 9.41
C VAL A 73 -9.76 -1.34 9.26
N LEU A 74 -9.15 -2.17 10.10
CA LEU A 74 -7.81 -2.68 9.90
C LEU A 74 -7.92 -4.08 9.29
N GLU A 75 -7.50 -4.22 8.05
CA GLU A 75 -7.35 -5.50 7.37
C GLU A 75 -5.88 -5.96 7.46
N LEU A 76 -5.68 -7.21 7.85
CA LEU A 76 -4.41 -7.89 7.90
C LEU A 76 -4.48 -9.10 6.97
N VAL A 77 -3.56 -9.19 6.02
CA VAL A 77 -3.48 -10.32 5.10
C VAL A 77 -2.06 -10.83 5.06
N GLU A 78 -1.92 -12.13 5.24
CA GLU A 78 -0.66 -12.83 5.11
C GLU A 78 -0.59 -13.56 3.78
N GLU A 79 0.54 -13.40 3.10
CA GLU A 79 0.80 -14.00 1.79
C GLU A 79 2.11 -14.76 1.83
N SER A 80 2.17 -15.83 1.04
CA SER A 80 3.40 -16.56 0.75
C SER A 80 3.52 -16.73 -0.76
N LEU A 81 4.69 -16.45 -1.31
CA LEU A 81 4.95 -16.65 -2.74
C LEU A 81 5.26 -18.13 -3.07
N ASP A 82 5.39 -18.98 -2.05
CA ASP A 82 5.79 -20.38 -2.21
C ASP A 82 4.66 -21.36 -1.95
N SER A 83 3.61 -20.95 -1.24
CA SER A 83 2.55 -21.86 -0.78
C SER A 83 1.23 -21.10 -0.63
N ASN A 84 0.13 -21.78 -0.98
CA ASN A 84 -1.20 -21.23 -0.74
C ASN A 84 -1.52 -21.30 0.76
N LEU A 85 -1.99 -20.19 1.29
CA LEU A 85 -2.36 -20.03 2.70
C LEU A 85 -3.89 -19.99 2.81
N THR A 86 -4.43 -20.70 3.81
CA THR A 86 -5.87 -20.67 4.11
C THR A 86 -6.11 -19.95 5.43
N GLY A 87 -7.15 -19.12 5.54
CA GLY A 87 -7.45 -18.41 6.79
C GLY A 87 -6.46 -17.28 7.08
N ASN A 88 -5.89 -16.71 6.01
CA ASN A 88 -4.78 -15.77 6.00
C ASN A 88 -5.21 -14.30 6.03
N CYS A 89 -6.51 -14.03 6.13
CA CYS A 89 -7.07 -12.69 6.20
C CYS A 89 -7.82 -12.48 7.52
N LEU A 90 -7.65 -11.31 8.12
CA LEU A 90 -8.36 -10.85 9.31
C LEU A 90 -8.79 -9.41 9.10
N GLU A 91 -10.07 -9.13 9.32
CA GLU A 91 -10.60 -7.77 9.34
C GLU A 91 -11.04 -7.39 10.76
N LEU A 92 -10.49 -6.30 11.28
CA LEU A 92 -10.79 -5.73 12.58
C LEU A 92 -11.52 -4.41 12.40
N GLN A 93 -12.82 -4.39 12.71
CA GLN A 93 -13.64 -3.17 12.67
C GLN A 93 -13.60 -2.48 14.04
N PHE A 94 -12.98 -1.31 14.13
CA PHE A 94 -12.97 -0.47 15.32
C PHE A 94 -14.27 0.34 15.39
N VAL A 95 -14.95 0.26 16.53
CA VAL A 95 -16.21 1.01 16.77
C VAL A 95 -15.95 2.28 17.58
N ASP A 96 -14.93 2.26 18.44
CA ASP A 96 -14.63 3.34 19.38
C ASP A 96 -13.40 4.15 18.91
N GLY A 97 -13.64 5.30 18.27
CA GLY A 97 -12.61 6.19 17.74
C GLY A 97 -12.14 5.86 16.32
N VAL A 98 -11.45 6.82 15.69
CA VAL A 98 -10.89 6.68 14.34
C VAL A 98 -9.52 6.01 14.42
N LEU A 99 -9.25 5.02 13.57
CA LEU A 99 -7.92 4.41 13.48
C LEU A 99 -6.87 5.44 13.06
N LEU A 100 -5.69 5.40 13.69
CA LEU A 100 -4.56 6.24 13.28
C LEU A 100 -3.83 5.61 12.08
N PRO A 101 -3.21 6.42 11.19
CA PRO A 101 -2.69 5.95 9.91
C PRO A 101 -1.32 5.24 10.03
N ALA A 102 -1.17 4.29 10.94
CA ALA A 102 0.03 3.48 11.10
C ALA A 102 -0.29 2.12 11.75
N VAL A 103 0.53 1.11 11.43
CA VAL A 103 0.53 -0.21 12.07
C VAL A 103 1.98 -0.65 12.22
N CYS A 104 2.39 -1.05 13.41
CA CYS A 104 3.72 -1.58 13.65
C CYS A 104 3.63 -3.08 13.94
N ILE A 105 4.41 -3.88 13.23
CA ILE A 105 4.43 -5.34 13.40
C ILE A 105 5.81 -5.78 13.90
N PHE A 106 5.81 -6.60 14.95
CA PHE A 106 7.01 -7.14 15.57
C PHE A 106 6.97 -8.66 15.63
N GLU A 107 8.08 -9.29 15.30
CA GLU A 107 8.25 -10.74 15.39
C GLU A 107 9.08 -11.11 16.62
N THR A 108 8.66 -12.17 17.29
CA THR A 108 9.43 -12.89 18.31
C THR A 108 9.53 -14.35 17.88
N SER A 109 10.37 -15.14 18.55
CA SER A 109 10.51 -16.58 18.27
C SER A 109 9.21 -17.39 18.44
N THR A 110 8.20 -16.81 19.09
CA THR A 110 6.96 -17.52 19.45
C THR A 110 5.68 -16.82 18.99
N HIS A 111 5.73 -15.52 18.73
CA HIS A 111 4.57 -14.71 18.38
C HIS A 111 4.89 -13.64 17.33
N VAL A 112 3.86 -13.25 16.59
CA VAL A 112 3.81 -12.02 15.78
C VAL A 112 2.89 -11.04 16.48
N ILE A 113 3.33 -9.82 16.72
CA ILE A 113 2.63 -8.82 17.52
C ILE A 113 2.35 -7.61 16.63
N VAL A 114 1.07 -7.28 16.47
CA VAL A 114 0.60 -6.13 15.72
C VAL A 114 0.16 -5.05 16.70
N LEU A 115 0.72 -3.85 16.57
CA LEU A 115 0.43 -2.69 17.39
C LEU A 115 -0.32 -1.64 16.55
N ALA A 116 -1.50 -1.26 17.02
CA ALA A 116 -2.37 -0.29 16.37
C ALA A 116 -2.88 0.73 17.40
N ALA A 117 -3.29 1.91 16.94
CA ALA A 117 -3.88 2.93 17.80
C ALA A 117 -5.09 3.58 17.13
N THR A 118 -6.05 4.01 17.95
CA THR A 118 -7.11 4.93 17.56
C THR A 118 -6.80 6.33 18.10
N THR A 119 -7.67 7.30 17.81
CA THR A 119 -7.59 8.65 18.37
C THR A 119 -7.51 8.69 19.90
N ASN A 120 -7.98 7.66 20.61
CA ASN A 120 -8.08 7.64 22.08
C ASN A 120 -7.66 6.31 22.75
N SER A 121 -7.11 5.35 21.99
CA SER A 121 -6.69 4.06 22.53
C SER A 121 -5.52 3.43 21.77
N VAL A 122 -4.80 2.53 22.42
CA VAL A 122 -3.75 1.69 21.83
C VAL A 122 -4.07 0.22 22.03
N HIS A 123 -3.65 -0.61 21.08
CA HIS A 123 -3.99 -2.03 20.99
C HIS A 123 -2.77 -2.87 20.65
N ARG A 124 -2.63 -4.00 21.33
CA ARG A 124 -1.68 -5.07 21.09
C ARG A 124 -2.44 -6.33 20.69
N ILE A 125 -2.20 -6.77 19.47
CA ILE A 125 -2.83 -7.93 18.86
C ILE A 125 -1.73 -8.99 18.71
N VAL A 126 -1.92 -10.16 19.30
CA VAL A 126 -0.87 -11.20 19.39
C VAL A 126 -1.30 -12.45 18.63
N PHE A 127 -0.48 -12.86 17.66
CA PHE A 127 -0.63 -14.09 16.90
C PHE A 127 0.48 -15.08 17.24
N SER A 128 0.21 -16.37 17.11
CA SER A 128 1.26 -17.40 17.21
C SER A 128 2.18 -17.36 16.00
N HIS A 129 3.49 -17.49 16.21
CA HIS A 129 4.45 -17.56 15.11
C HIS A 129 4.21 -18.79 14.22
N PRO A 130 4.30 -18.69 12.89
CA PRO A 130 4.08 -19.82 11.97
C PRO A 130 4.88 -21.08 12.31
N ASP A 131 6.12 -20.94 12.79
CA ASP A 131 6.97 -22.09 13.19
C ASP A 131 6.35 -22.94 14.31
N ARG A 132 5.55 -22.33 15.20
CA ARG A 132 4.88 -23.07 16.27
C ARG A 132 3.66 -23.83 15.77
N LEU A 133 2.98 -23.29 14.75
CA LEU A 133 1.78 -23.89 14.19
C LEU A 133 2.08 -25.24 13.53
N ARG A 134 3.25 -25.37 12.87
CA ARG A 134 3.70 -26.64 12.29
C ARG A 134 3.98 -27.72 13.33
N ARG A 135 4.60 -27.38 14.47
CA ARG A 135 5.01 -28.36 15.49
C ARG A 135 3.83 -29.03 16.21
N HIS A 136 2.69 -28.34 16.33
CA HIS A 136 1.48 -28.91 16.93
C HIS A 136 0.60 -29.70 15.95
N GLY A 137 0.95 -29.79 14.66
CA GLY A 137 0.19 -30.49 13.62
C GLY A 137 0.50 -32.00 13.45
N PHE A 138 1.32 -32.60 14.31
CA PHE A 138 1.79 -34.00 14.18
C PHE A 138 0.70 -35.11 14.33
N GLY A 139 -0.59 -34.78 14.35
CA GLY A 139 -1.69 -35.74 14.51
C GLY A 139 -2.86 -35.61 13.54
N ALA A 140 -2.86 -34.62 12.64
CA ALA A 140 -3.88 -34.49 11.59
C ALA A 140 -3.17 -34.54 10.23
N ALA A 141 -3.55 -35.50 9.39
CA ALA A 141 -3.05 -35.63 8.04
C ALA A 141 -3.49 -34.41 7.21
N PHE A 142 -2.67 -33.36 7.18
CA PHE A 142 -2.80 -32.31 6.18
C PHE A 142 -2.34 -32.89 4.84
N SER A 143 -3.08 -32.62 3.77
CA SER A 143 -2.57 -32.82 2.42
C SER A 143 -1.28 -31.99 2.26
N PRO A 144 -0.29 -32.45 1.48
CA PRO A 144 0.98 -31.72 1.28
C PRO A 144 0.85 -30.31 0.69
N GLU A 145 -0.36 -29.90 0.27
CA GLU A 145 -0.61 -28.70 -0.53
C GLU A 145 -1.20 -27.51 0.25
N GLU A 146 -1.66 -27.68 1.50
CA GLU A 146 -2.30 -26.59 2.26
C GLU A 146 -1.63 -26.34 3.61
N VAL A 147 -0.95 -25.21 3.73
CA VAL A 147 -0.40 -24.73 5.02
C VAL A 147 -1.44 -23.78 5.64
N SER A 148 -2.22 -24.29 6.59
CA SER A 148 -3.21 -23.48 7.30
C SER A 148 -2.54 -22.36 8.11
N THR A 149 -2.98 -21.12 7.88
CA THR A 149 -2.59 -19.97 8.68
C THR A 149 -3.73 -19.63 9.64
N ARG A 150 -3.38 -19.32 10.89
CA ARG A 150 -4.36 -19.15 11.96
C ARG A 150 -4.64 -17.69 12.31
N PHE A 151 -4.66 -16.77 11.34
CA PHE A 151 -5.26 -15.46 11.62
C PHE A 151 -6.72 -15.64 12.06
N SER A 152 -7.41 -16.61 11.46
CA SER A 152 -8.84 -16.90 11.67
C SER A 152 -9.18 -17.82 12.85
N MET A 153 -8.35 -18.81 13.20
CA MET A 153 -8.79 -19.92 14.07
C MET A 153 -8.57 -19.76 15.58
N ILE A 154 -7.82 -18.75 16.06
CA ILE A 154 -7.49 -18.64 17.51
C ILE A 154 -7.90 -17.29 18.12
N PHE A 155 -8.25 -16.29 17.32
CA PHE A 155 -8.40 -14.93 17.84
C PHE A 155 -9.84 -14.64 18.27
N SER A 156 -10.09 -14.57 19.60
CA SER A 156 -11.38 -14.13 20.13
C SER A 156 -11.35 -12.64 20.44
N SER A 157 -12.49 -11.95 20.33
CA SER A 157 -12.65 -10.58 20.85
C SER A 157 -12.31 -10.44 22.33
N ARG A 158 -12.31 -11.55 23.09
CA ARG A 158 -11.88 -11.61 24.49
C ARG A 158 -10.37 -11.37 24.66
N ASP A 159 -9.55 -11.85 23.73
CA ASP A 159 -8.09 -11.73 23.82
C ASP A 159 -7.62 -10.27 23.65
N LEU A 160 -8.38 -9.48 22.89
CA LEU A 160 -8.16 -8.04 22.72
C LEU A 160 -8.49 -7.23 23.98
N ARG A 161 -9.35 -7.74 24.85
CA ARG A 161 -9.83 -7.04 26.05
C ARG A 161 -9.01 -7.34 27.30
N VAL A 162 -7.92 -8.10 27.17
CA VAL A 162 -6.98 -8.32 28.28
C VAL A 162 -6.33 -6.97 28.62
N PRO A 163 -6.26 -6.55 29.90
CA PRO A 163 -5.68 -5.26 30.29
C PRO A 163 -4.25 -5.02 29.78
N SER A 164 -3.45 -6.07 29.61
CA SER A 164 -2.10 -5.97 29.03
C SER A 164 -2.08 -5.70 27.51
N ASN A 165 -3.23 -5.81 26.84
CA ASN A 165 -3.37 -5.71 25.39
C ASN A 165 -4.01 -4.41 24.93
N PHE A 166 -4.53 -3.57 25.83
CA PHE A 166 -5.09 -2.28 25.43
C PHE A 166 -4.84 -1.19 26.48
N GLY A 167 -4.89 0.07 26.05
CA GLY A 167 -4.84 1.22 26.94
C GLY A 167 -5.65 2.38 26.36
N THR A 168 -6.35 3.12 27.21
CA THR A 168 -7.17 4.28 26.81
C THR A 168 -6.62 5.57 27.40
N PHE A 169 -6.81 6.69 26.71
CA PHE A 169 -6.37 8.00 27.16
C PHE A 169 -7.37 9.09 26.73
N SER A 170 -7.38 10.22 27.43
CA SER A 170 -8.38 11.28 27.24
C SER A 170 -8.05 12.27 26.13
N LYS A 171 -6.78 12.42 25.78
CA LYS A 171 -6.32 13.38 24.76
C LYS A 171 -6.38 12.76 23.38
N SER A 172 -7.20 13.33 22.49
CA SER A 172 -7.25 12.88 21.09
C SER A 172 -5.87 13.01 20.43
N CYS A 173 -5.41 11.93 19.82
CA CYS A 173 -4.14 11.79 19.12
C CYS A 173 -4.35 11.64 17.63
N CYS A 174 -3.32 11.99 16.85
CA CYS A 174 -3.43 12.11 15.40
C CYS A 174 -2.45 11.17 14.66
N THR A 175 -1.30 10.85 15.25
CA THR A 175 -0.38 9.84 14.71
C THR A 175 0.38 9.18 15.86
N PHE A 176 1.00 8.03 15.58
CA PHE A 176 1.81 7.32 16.55
C PHE A 176 2.96 6.56 15.90
N SER A 177 3.94 6.22 16.71
CA SER A 177 4.92 5.16 16.44
C SER A 177 5.02 4.27 17.67
N SER A 178 5.42 3.01 17.50
CA SER A 178 5.47 2.06 18.60
C SER A 178 6.66 1.13 18.53
N TRP A 179 7.02 0.53 19.67
CA TRP A 179 8.15 -0.37 19.79
C TRP A 179 7.85 -1.52 20.75
N LEU A 180 8.28 -2.74 20.40
CA LEU A 180 8.30 -3.89 21.29
C LEU A 180 9.67 -3.99 22.00
N CYS A 181 9.68 -3.80 23.30
CA CYS A 181 10.86 -3.96 24.13
C CYS A 181 11.20 -5.44 24.38
N HIS A 182 12.48 -5.73 24.64
CA HIS A 182 12.95 -7.09 24.91
C HIS A 182 12.34 -7.74 26.16
N ASP A 183 11.87 -6.92 27.10
CA ASP A 183 11.16 -7.34 28.32
C ASP A 183 9.66 -7.62 28.10
N GLY A 184 9.17 -7.47 26.86
CA GLY A 184 7.76 -7.67 26.50
C GLY A 184 6.88 -6.45 26.69
N ASN A 185 7.39 -5.33 27.19
CA ASN A 185 6.65 -4.07 27.19
C ASN A 185 6.46 -3.56 25.75
N CYS A 186 5.31 -2.93 25.47
CA CYS A 186 5.12 -2.17 24.22
C CYS A 186 5.04 -0.70 24.57
N VAL A 187 5.84 0.12 23.92
CA VAL A 187 5.83 1.58 24.09
C VAL A 187 5.21 2.19 22.85
N PHE A 188 4.23 3.07 23.04
CA PHE A 188 3.63 3.90 22.01
C PHE A 188 4.00 5.36 22.27
N ALA A 189 4.44 6.06 21.24
CA ALA A 189 4.64 7.50 21.25
C ALA A 189 3.60 8.12 20.32
N LEU A 190 2.61 8.80 20.90
CA LEU A 190 1.50 9.41 20.21
C LEU A 190 1.64 10.93 20.17
N VAL A 191 1.15 11.54 19.09
CA VAL A 191 1.07 13.00 18.97
C VAL A 191 -0.35 13.44 19.26
N THR A 192 -0.52 14.23 20.32
CA THR A 192 -1.81 14.83 20.68
C THR A 192 -2.21 15.95 19.71
N GLY A 193 -3.50 16.31 19.66
CA GLY A 193 -3.98 17.42 18.82
C GLY A 193 -3.28 18.78 19.05
N ASN A 194 -2.63 18.97 20.21
CA ASN A 194 -1.84 20.18 20.53
C ASN A 194 -0.34 20.03 20.21
N GLY A 195 0.07 18.94 19.56
CA GLY A 195 1.45 18.70 19.14
C GLY A 195 2.40 18.27 20.26
N VAL A 196 1.87 17.71 21.36
CA VAL A 196 2.67 17.15 22.47
C VAL A 196 2.78 15.63 22.32
N ILE A 197 3.93 15.07 22.74
CA ILE A 197 4.20 13.63 22.75
C ILE A 197 3.61 13.01 24.01
N LEU A 198 2.67 12.07 23.83
CA LEU A 198 2.13 11.19 24.85
C LEU A 198 2.77 9.81 24.70
N LEU A 199 3.45 9.33 25.74
CA LEU A 199 3.93 7.96 25.84
C LEU A 199 2.91 7.09 26.56
N ILE A 200 2.57 5.95 25.97
CA ILE A 200 1.79 4.89 26.61
C ILE A 200 2.65 3.63 26.64
N LYS A 201 2.79 2.99 27.80
CA LYS A 201 3.53 1.73 27.94
C LYS A 201 2.58 0.63 28.41
N LEU A 202 2.32 -0.31 27.51
CA LEU A 202 1.58 -1.53 27.81
C LEU A 202 2.52 -2.56 28.44
N PRO A 203 2.10 -3.20 29.55
CA PRO A 203 2.91 -4.20 30.25
C PRO A 203 3.08 -5.48 29.41
N PRO A 204 3.97 -6.42 29.78
CA PRO A 204 4.05 -7.71 29.11
C PRO A 204 2.74 -8.51 29.17
N PRO A 205 2.46 -9.41 28.21
CA PRO A 205 1.24 -10.21 28.23
C PRO A 205 1.11 -11.03 29.53
N GLY A 206 -0.08 -11.02 30.14
CA GLY A 206 -0.35 -11.74 31.39
C GLY A 206 0.18 -11.05 32.66
N SER A 207 0.78 -9.87 32.53
CA SER A 207 1.11 -9.02 33.68
C SER A 207 -0.15 -8.35 34.25
N GLU A 208 -0.22 -8.25 35.58
CA GLU A 208 -1.27 -7.49 36.30
C GLU A 208 -0.89 -6.02 36.51
N VAL A 209 0.25 -5.56 35.97
CA VAL A 209 0.69 -4.17 36.06
C VAL A 209 -0.20 -3.27 35.21
N ASP A 210 -0.58 -2.11 35.74
CA ASP A 210 -1.38 -1.12 35.00
C ASP A 210 -0.60 -0.48 33.84
N VAL A 211 -1.35 0.04 32.86
CA VAL A 211 -0.79 0.79 31.73
C VAL A 211 -0.19 2.11 32.22
N GLU A 212 1.10 2.33 31.94
CA GLU A 212 1.77 3.59 32.29
C GLU A 212 1.56 4.66 31.22
N GLN A 213 1.39 5.93 31.63
CA GLN A 213 1.18 7.06 30.74
C GLN A 213 2.07 8.24 31.15
N TYR A 214 2.81 8.81 30.19
CA TYR A 214 3.71 9.95 30.42
C TYR A 214 3.60 10.98 29.30
N GLU A 215 3.74 12.25 29.62
CA GLU A 215 3.77 13.33 28.62
C GLU A 215 5.15 13.98 28.63
N PHE A 216 5.79 14.09 27.47
CA PHE A 216 7.06 14.80 27.39
C PHE A 216 6.81 16.30 27.51
N GLN A 217 7.21 16.86 28.66
CA GLN A 217 7.17 18.29 28.90
C GLN A 217 8.48 18.93 28.43
N GLN A 218 8.39 19.97 27.60
CA GLN A 218 9.57 20.76 27.28
C GLN A 218 10.04 21.55 28.52
N ALA A 219 11.35 21.63 28.72
CA ALA A 219 11.94 22.49 29.77
C ALA A 219 11.57 23.99 29.62
N GLY A 220 11.01 24.41 28.48
CA GLY A 220 10.56 25.77 28.20
C GLY A 220 9.18 26.18 28.77
N VAL A 221 8.58 25.39 29.67
CA VAL A 221 7.26 25.69 30.28
C VAL A 221 7.21 27.05 31.02
N MET A 222 8.35 27.71 31.26
CA MET A 222 8.34 29.11 31.73
C MET A 222 7.67 30.09 30.74
N GLN A 223 7.62 29.84 29.42
CA GLN A 223 6.91 30.74 28.50
C GLN A 223 5.38 30.62 28.60
N ARG A 224 4.84 29.49 29.08
CA ARG A 224 3.39 29.34 29.27
C ARG A 224 2.88 30.05 30.52
N LEU A 225 3.73 30.27 31.53
CA LEU A 225 3.38 31.02 32.75
C LEU A 225 3.18 32.53 32.50
N TRP A 226 3.89 33.13 31.53
CA TRP A 226 3.69 34.53 31.13
C TRP A 226 2.49 34.73 30.19
N SER A 227 1.90 33.65 29.68
CA SER A 227 0.75 33.72 28.77
C SER A 227 -0.60 33.92 29.49
N GLY A 228 -0.63 33.79 30.82
CA GLY A 228 -1.84 33.82 31.66
C GLY A 228 -2.59 35.15 31.74
N LEU A 229 -2.16 36.18 31.00
CA LEU A 229 -2.77 37.53 31.00
C LEU A 229 -3.76 37.77 29.85
N VAL A 230 -3.97 36.81 28.95
CA VAL A 230 -4.89 36.94 27.80
C VAL A 230 -6.02 35.92 27.90
N PRO A 231 -7.30 36.34 27.91
CA PRO A 231 -8.45 35.44 27.98
C PRO A 231 -8.46 34.40 26.86
N SER A 232 -8.88 33.17 27.19
CA SER A 232 -9.01 32.03 26.26
C SER A 232 -9.92 32.30 25.06
N SER A 233 -10.89 33.22 25.19
CA SER A 233 -11.82 33.62 24.12
C SER A 233 -11.18 34.41 22.97
N LEU A 234 -9.95 34.93 23.14
CA LEU A 234 -9.23 35.69 22.12
C LEU A 234 -8.09 34.90 21.46
N ARG A 235 -7.79 33.69 21.96
CA ARG A 235 -6.83 32.79 21.30
C ARG A 235 -7.58 32.00 20.23
N ARG A 236 -7.40 32.38 18.96
CA ARG A 236 -7.50 31.40 17.87
C ARG A 236 -6.59 30.23 18.25
N ASP A 237 -7.05 29.00 18.05
CA ASP A 237 -6.27 27.77 18.24
C ASP A 237 -5.02 27.77 17.34
N THR A 238 -3.99 28.47 17.79
CA THR A 238 -2.70 28.51 17.11
C THR A 238 -1.85 27.40 17.71
N VAL A 239 -1.82 26.27 17.01
CA VAL A 239 -0.90 25.16 17.29
C VAL A 239 0.52 25.71 17.46
N ALA A 240 1.19 25.34 18.56
CA ALA A 240 2.47 25.91 18.95
C ALA A 240 3.54 25.72 17.85
N ALA A 241 4.52 26.62 17.78
CA ALA A 241 5.56 26.56 16.75
C ALA A 241 6.43 25.29 16.87
N ASP A 242 6.57 24.77 18.08
CA ASP A 242 7.31 23.56 18.42
C ASP A 242 6.43 22.28 18.41
N ALA A 243 5.18 22.38 17.99
CA ALA A 243 4.27 21.24 17.89
C ALA A 243 4.88 20.13 17.03
N VAL A 244 4.82 18.91 17.55
CA VAL A 244 5.25 17.71 16.83
C VAL A 244 4.29 17.43 15.68
N MET A 245 4.86 17.18 14.51
CA MET A 245 4.13 16.89 13.27
C MET A 245 4.27 15.42 12.87
N SER A 246 5.43 14.81 13.17
CA SER A 246 5.72 13.41 12.87
C SER A 246 6.63 12.85 13.95
N ILE A 247 6.47 11.55 14.22
CA ILE A 247 7.11 10.86 15.34
C ILE A 247 7.55 9.47 14.90
N GLU A 248 8.72 9.03 15.36
CA GLU A 248 9.19 7.66 15.16
C GLU A 248 9.96 7.17 16.40
N ILE A 249 9.67 5.96 16.87
CA ILE A 249 10.45 5.31 17.92
C ILE A 249 11.57 4.51 17.28
N HIS A 250 12.79 4.71 17.78
CA HIS A 250 13.94 3.92 17.33
C HIS A 250 14.79 3.47 18.53
N PRO A 251 15.14 2.18 18.63
CA PRO A 251 16.07 1.70 19.64
C PRO A 251 17.49 2.18 19.31
N LEU A 252 18.18 2.72 20.31
CA LEU A 252 19.64 2.90 20.29
C LEU A 252 20.26 1.88 21.26
N PRO A 253 21.57 1.56 21.15
CA PRO A 253 22.19 0.45 21.88
C PRO A 253 21.87 0.37 23.39
N ASN A 254 21.70 1.52 24.06
CA ASN A 254 21.47 1.58 25.52
C ASN A 254 20.15 2.26 25.92
N ARG A 255 19.30 2.69 24.97
CA ARG A 255 18.10 3.48 25.28
C ARG A 255 17.08 3.45 24.15
N LEU A 256 15.84 3.75 24.49
CA LEU A 256 14.76 3.88 23.51
C LEU A 256 14.55 5.37 23.24
N CYS A 257 14.60 5.77 21.98
CA CYS A 257 14.49 7.17 21.59
C CYS A 257 13.26 7.44 20.74
N VAL A 258 12.69 8.62 20.92
CA VAL A 258 11.61 9.15 20.09
C VAL A 258 12.16 10.29 19.24
N PHE A 259 12.14 10.11 17.94
CA PHE A 259 12.49 11.11 16.94
C PHE A 259 11.22 11.89 16.60
N ALA A 260 11.24 13.20 16.82
CA ALA A 260 10.10 14.07 16.63
C ALA A 260 10.48 15.21 15.68
N LEU A 261 9.80 15.28 14.54
CA LEU A 261 9.88 16.43 13.64
C LEU A 261 8.81 17.44 14.04
N CYS A 262 9.23 18.66 14.29
CA CYS A 262 8.34 19.73 14.75
C CYS A 262 8.06 20.77 13.67
N ARG A 263 6.98 21.53 13.86
CA ARG A 263 6.53 22.61 12.97
C ARG A 263 7.58 23.72 12.76
N ASP A 264 8.50 23.90 13.71
CA ASP A 264 9.62 24.84 13.63
C ASP A 264 10.82 24.29 12.82
N LEU A 265 10.63 23.21 12.07
CA LEU A 265 11.62 22.57 11.20
C LEU A 265 12.85 22.07 11.97
N LYS A 266 12.64 21.66 13.22
CA LYS A 266 13.67 21.02 14.03
C LYS A 266 13.33 19.57 14.28
N LEU A 267 14.34 18.74 14.13
CA LEU A 267 14.32 17.35 14.58
C LEU A 267 14.77 17.32 16.04
N ARG A 268 13.90 16.83 16.92
CA ARG A 268 14.17 16.63 18.35
C ARG A 268 14.23 15.14 18.63
N ILE A 269 15.24 14.69 19.37
CA ILE A 269 15.35 13.30 19.82
C ILE A 269 15.15 13.29 21.33
N TRP A 270 14.18 12.52 21.78
CA TRP A 270 13.83 12.36 23.19
C TRP A 270 14.22 10.97 23.67
N SER A 271 14.70 10.87 24.90
CA SER A 271 14.96 9.59 25.56
C SER A 271 13.71 9.16 26.34
N CYS A 272 13.21 7.96 26.12
CA CYS A 272 12.07 7.41 26.88
C CYS A 272 12.42 7.19 28.36
N GLN A 273 13.68 6.86 28.65
CA GLN A 273 14.15 6.60 30.01
C GLN A 273 14.26 7.88 30.85
N SER A 274 14.83 8.95 30.29
CA SER A 274 15.03 10.22 31.01
C SER A 274 13.91 11.22 30.78
N GLN A 275 12.98 10.91 29.88
CA GLN A 275 11.84 11.77 29.49
C GLN A 275 12.27 13.19 29.08
N SER A 276 13.47 13.30 28.49
CA SER A 276 14.09 14.57 28.15
C SER A 276 14.60 14.59 26.71
N CYS A 277 14.61 15.78 26.12
CA CYS A 277 15.18 16.01 24.80
C CYS A 277 16.71 15.95 24.90
N ILE A 278 17.32 14.98 24.23
CA ILE A 278 18.76 14.70 24.27
C ILE A 278 19.52 15.25 23.05
N MET A 279 18.81 15.59 21.97
CA MET A 279 19.40 16.18 20.77
C MET A 279 18.37 17.07 20.05
N LEU A 280 18.86 18.19 19.53
CA LEU A 280 18.12 19.10 18.68
C LEU A 280 18.96 19.39 17.43
N LYS A 281 18.37 19.16 16.26
CA LYS A 281 18.98 19.50 14.97
C LYS A 281 18.08 20.46 14.21
N ILE A 282 18.62 21.63 13.89
CA ILE A 282 17.97 22.59 12.98
C ILE A 282 18.21 22.12 11.55
N LEU A 283 17.13 22.08 10.77
CA LEU A 283 17.18 21.75 9.35
C LEU A 283 17.25 23.06 8.55
N TRP A 284 18.48 23.56 8.31
CA TRP A 284 18.73 24.84 7.64
C TRP A 284 18.51 24.75 6.13
N LYS A 285 17.30 25.13 5.68
CA LYS A 285 16.84 25.53 4.32
C LYS A 285 15.36 25.18 4.27
N ILE A 286 14.51 26.01 3.65
CA ILE A 286 13.04 25.86 3.58
C ILE A 286 12.68 24.39 3.33
N LEU A 287 12.42 23.69 4.43
CA LEU A 287 12.28 22.25 4.47
C LEU A 287 10.80 22.02 4.67
N LEU A 288 10.05 21.93 3.59
CA LEU A 288 8.75 21.26 3.67
C LEU A 288 9.04 19.75 3.75
N MET A 289 9.52 19.30 4.91
CA MET A 289 9.45 17.90 5.29
C MET A 289 8.01 17.63 5.70
N MET A 290 7.18 17.30 4.71
CA MET A 290 5.82 16.85 4.96
C MET A 290 5.81 15.32 5.00
N TRP A 291 5.49 14.81 6.18
CA TRP A 291 4.78 13.55 6.33
C TRP A 291 3.44 13.84 7.03
N ILE A 292 2.48 12.99 6.74
CA ILE A 292 1.09 13.33 6.41
C ILE A 292 0.26 13.75 7.63
N PHE A 293 -0.09 15.03 7.65
CA PHE A 293 -1.47 15.46 7.92
C PHE A 293 -1.96 16.27 6.72
N LYS A 294 -3.12 15.89 6.17
CA LYS A 294 -3.76 16.57 5.04
C LYS A 294 -3.96 18.05 5.36
N THR A 295 -3.17 18.93 4.75
CA THR A 295 -3.70 20.19 4.25
C THR A 295 -3.74 20.09 2.73
N PRO A 296 -4.94 20.06 2.12
CA PRO A 296 -5.04 20.21 0.68
C PRO A 296 -4.54 21.64 0.36
N GLN A 297 -3.92 21.85 -0.81
CA GLN A 297 -3.68 23.16 -1.48
C GLN A 297 -2.23 23.63 -1.66
N LEU A 298 -1.17 22.91 -1.27
CA LEU A 298 0.20 23.37 -1.59
C LEU A 298 0.93 22.41 -2.54
N LYS A 299 1.12 22.87 -3.79
CA LYS A 299 2.10 22.34 -4.76
C LYS A 299 3.50 22.51 -4.16
N ALA A 300 3.90 21.57 -3.30
CA ALA A 300 5.15 21.65 -2.56
C ALA A 300 6.32 21.08 -3.37
N ILE A 301 7.48 21.71 -3.19
CA ILE A 301 8.77 21.12 -3.53
C ILE A 301 9.11 20.11 -2.43
N CYS A 302 9.53 18.90 -2.82
CA CYS A 302 9.86 17.84 -1.88
C CYS A 302 11.38 17.59 -1.82
N PHE A 303 11.89 17.41 -0.61
CA PHE A 303 13.29 17.08 -0.35
C PHE A 303 13.38 15.83 0.52
N PHE A 304 14.28 14.92 0.15
CA PHE A 304 14.60 13.73 0.92
C PHE A 304 16.00 13.87 1.49
N CYS A 305 16.13 13.76 2.80
CA CYS A 305 17.40 13.84 3.52
C CYS A 305 17.62 12.53 4.26
N VAL A 306 18.71 11.83 3.97
CA VAL A 306 19.10 10.63 4.73
C VAL A 306 20.13 11.02 5.78
N TYR A 307 19.87 10.63 7.02
CA TYR A 307 20.78 10.83 8.14
C TYR A 307 21.16 9.48 8.74
N GLU A 308 22.44 9.30 8.99
CA GLU A 308 22.97 8.22 9.80
C GLU A 308 22.99 8.67 11.26
N VAL A 309 22.44 7.83 12.14
CA VAL A 309 22.41 8.09 13.58
C VAL A 309 23.58 7.37 14.24
N LYS A 310 24.46 8.11 14.91
CA LYS A 310 25.59 7.55 15.67
C LYS A 310 25.40 7.83 17.16
N SER A 311 25.42 6.78 17.96
CA SER A 311 25.44 6.87 19.42
C SER A 311 26.87 6.70 19.91
N VAL A 312 27.48 7.78 20.43
CA VAL A 312 28.86 7.77 20.95
C VAL A 312 28.83 8.26 22.40
N LYS A 313 29.22 7.40 23.34
CA LYS A 313 29.30 7.72 24.79
C LYS A 313 28.06 8.46 25.30
N ASP A 314 26.88 7.89 25.07
CA ASP A 314 25.57 8.44 25.49
C ASP A 314 25.10 9.74 24.80
N ALA A 315 25.92 10.32 23.92
CA ALA A 315 25.53 11.38 23.02
C ALA A 315 25.05 10.80 21.68
N VAL A 316 23.91 11.29 21.20
CA VAL A 316 23.41 10.98 19.85
C VAL A 316 23.97 12.02 18.90
N SER A 317 24.37 11.63 17.70
CA SER A 317 24.79 12.54 16.64
C SER A 317 24.18 12.12 15.30
N LEU A 318 23.91 13.10 14.43
CA LEU A 318 23.30 12.88 13.13
C LEU A 318 24.27 13.35 12.03
N THR A 319 24.69 12.42 11.18
CA THR A 319 25.54 12.70 10.02
C THR A 319 24.71 12.58 8.74
N LYS A 320 24.74 13.60 7.89
CA LYS A 320 24.01 13.59 6.63
C LYS A 320 24.69 12.64 5.65
N VAL A 321 23.92 11.71 5.08
CA VAL A 321 24.39 10.72 4.09
C VAL A 321 24.11 11.22 2.67
N SER A 322 22.85 11.52 2.37
CA SER A 322 22.43 11.92 1.02
C SER A 322 21.31 12.96 1.06
N PHE A 323 21.05 13.54 -0.11
CA PHE A 323 20.03 14.56 -0.32
C PHE A 323 19.50 14.49 -1.74
N TYR A 324 18.19 14.31 -1.86
CA TYR A 324 17.51 14.25 -3.14
C TYR A 324 16.43 15.32 -3.21
N TYR A 325 16.27 15.87 -4.41
CA TYR A 325 15.24 16.83 -4.76
C TYR A 325 14.19 16.14 -5.63
N PHE A 326 12.92 16.39 -5.35
CA PHE A 326 11.82 16.00 -6.23
C PHE A 326 10.95 17.22 -6.54
N PRO A 327 10.82 17.61 -7.83
CA PRO A 327 10.33 18.94 -8.20
C PRO A 327 8.87 19.19 -7.85
N LYS A 328 8.00 18.17 -7.93
CA LYS A 328 6.56 18.35 -7.73
C LYS A 328 5.80 17.03 -7.65
N GLY A 329 4.91 16.89 -6.69
CA GLY A 329 3.94 15.80 -6.60
C GLY A 329 3.24 15.78 -5.25
N ASN A 330 2.10 15.09 -5.14
CA ASN A 330 1.51 14.80 -3.84
C ASN A 330 2.08 13.46 -3.36
N LEU A 331 3.03 13.50 -2.43
CA LEU A 331 3.65 12.29 -1.88
C LEU A 331 2.61 11.51 -1.07
N LEU A 332 2.33 10.28 -1.51
CA LEU A 332 1.41 9.36 -0.82
C LEU A 332 2.15 8.56 0.24
N ASP A 333 3.27 7.96 -0.13
CA ASP A 333 4.05 7.11 0.77
C ASP A 333 5.51 6.98 0.32
N PHE A 334 6.39 6.55 1.22
CA PHE A 334 7.77 6.22 0.94
C PHE A 334 8.25 5.08 1.81
N THR A 335 9.26 4.36 1.32
CA THR A 335 9.98 3.41 2.15
C THR A 335 11.46 3.44 1.77
N MET A 336 12.31 2.97 2.67
CA MET A 336 13.74 2.94 2.47
C MET A 336 14.27 1.55 2.79
N SER A 337 15.03 1.01 1.84
CA SER A 337 15.85 -0.20 2.02
C SER A 337 17.28 0.22 2.32
N ALA A 338 18.18 -0.74 2.55
CA ALA A 338 19.60 -0.44 2.70
C ALA A 338 20.21 0.25 1.45
N SER A 339 19.66 0.00 0.26
CA SER A 339 20.25 0.43 -1.02
C SER A 339 19.46 1.50 -1.76
N HIS A 340 18.14 1.58 -1.58
CA HIS A 340 17.27 2.48 -2.32
C HIS A 340 16.17 3.11 -1.44
N ILE A 341 15.82 4.35 -1.79
CA ILE A 341 14.62 5.07 -1.33
C ILE A 341 13.56 4.89 -2.41
N TRP A 342 12.37 4.46 -2.01
CA TRP A 342 11.20 4.29 -2.88
C TRP A 342 10.13 5.30 -2.49
N THR A 343 9.46 5.89 -3.48
CA THR A 343 8.45 6.94 -3.28
C THR A 343 7.25 6.73 -4.17
N VAL A 344 6.06 6.95 -3.62
CA VAL A 344 4.77 6.82 -4.29
C VAL A 344 4.08 8.18 -4.28
N TRP A 345 3.62 8.62 -5.44
CA TRP A 345 3.05 9.95 -5.65
C TRP A 345 1.69 9.84 -6.31
N ALA A 346 0.76 10.72 -5.91
CA ALA A 346 -0.49 10.95 -6.62
C ALA A 346 -0.38 12.20 -7.49
N SER A 347 -0.86 12.07 -8.73
CA SER A 347 -1.18 13.21 -9.59
C SER A 347 -2.44 13.94 -9.11
N THR A 348 -2.75 15.09 -9.71
CA THR A 348 -4.04 15.78 -9.50
C THR A 348 -5.23 14.92 -9.91
N ASP A 349 -5.01 14.04 -10.88
CA ASP A 349 -6.02 13.15 -11.45
C ASP A 349 -6.04 11.78 -10.74
N GLU A 350 -5.47 11.71 -9.53
CA GLU A 350 -5.33 10.50 -8.70
C GLU A 350 -4.50 9.36 -9.32
N GLU A 351 -3.86 9.58 -10.47
CA GLU A 351 -2.91 8.62 -11.03
C GLU A 351 -1.70 8.43 -10.11
N THR A 352 -1.33 7.17 -9.91
CA THR A 352 -0.16 6.80 -9.12
C THR A 352 1.10 6.87 -9.98
N THR A 353 2.16 7.48 -9.48
CA THR A 353 3.51 7.42 -10.06
C THR A 353 4.53 7.04 -9.00
N ILE A 354 5.55 6.27 -9.39
CA ILE A 354 6.50 5.68 -8.44
C ILE A 354 7.91 5.93 -8.93
N TYR A 355 8.76 6.35 -8.00
CA TYR A 355 10.16 6.66 -8.25
C TYR A 355 11.04 6.05 -7.19
N PHE A 356 12.25 5.68 -7.59
CA PHE A 356 13.27 5.21 -6.67
C PHE A 356 14.63 5.81 -7.00
N THR A 357 15.48 5.90 -5.98
CA THR A 357 16.85 6.41 -6.09
C THR A 357 17.74 5.70 -5.07
N PRO A 358 19.05 5.55 -5.31
CA PRO A 358 19.95 4.96 -4.32
C PRO A 358 19.91 5.70 -2.98
N THR A 359 20.23 5.02 -1.87
CA THR A 359 20.32 5.65 -0.53
C THR A 359 21.57 6.50 -0.39
N GLU A 360 22.66 6.09 -1.01
CA GLU A 360 23.95 6.78 -1.00
C GLU A 360 24.21 7.50 -2.32
N ASN A 361 24.69 8.74 -2.23
CA ASN A 361 25.14 9.50 -3.39
C ASN A 361 26.51 9.00 -3.83
N LEU A 362 26.55 7.95 -4.64
CA LEU A 362 27.76 7.55 -5.35
C LEU A 362 28.01 8.61 -6.45
N ASP A 363 29.00 9.47 -6.21
CA ASP A 363 29.61 10.45 -7.14
C ASP A 363 28.74 10.95 -8.31
N SER A 364 28.06 12.07 -8.09
CA SER A 364 27.65 13.19 -8.99
C SER A 364 27.27 13.01 -10.49
N GLN A 365 27.33 11.83 -11.12
CA GLN A 365 26.95 11.63 -12.52
C GLN A 365 25.69 10.77 -12.73
N GLN A 366 25.19 10.07 -11.70
CA GLN A 366 23.96 9.25 -11.78
C GLN A 366 23.00 9.45 -10.59
N SER A 367 23.06 10.60 -9.90
CA SER A 367 22.15 10.90 -8.79
C SER A 367 20.82 11.45 -9.34
N GLY A 368 19.90 10.56 -9.70
CA GLY A 368 18.57 10.90 -10.20
C GLY A 368 17.47 9.98 -9.68
N TRP A 369 16.23 10.38 -9.90
CA TRP A 369 15.06 9.54 -9.66
C TRP A 369 14.78 8.69 -10.90
N THR A 370 14.73 7.38 -10.73
CA THR A 370 14.31 6.44 -11.75
C THR A 370 12.82 6.17 -11.59
N ARG A 371 12.04 6.31 -12.67
CA ARG A 371 10.60 6.01 -12.68
C ARG A 371 10.38 4.51 -12.82
N VAL A 372 9.45 3.95 -12.06
CA VAL A 372 8.98 2.57 -12.23
C VAL A 372 7.98 2.50 -13.38
N PHE A 373 8.11 1.50 -14.25
CA PHE A 373 7.11 1.21 -15.27
C PHE A 373 5.90 0.54 -14.63
N LEU A 374 4.84 1.34 -14.44
CA LEU A 374 3.57 0.84 -13.92
C LEU A 374 2.77 0.15 -15.02
N GLU A 375 1.92 -0.78 -14.63
CA GLU A 375 0.97 -1.40 -15.55
C GLU A 375 0.02 -0.35 -16.14
N LEU A 376 -0.27 -0.48 -17.44
CA LEU A 376 -1.12 0.45 -18.17
C LEU A 376 -2.54 0.50 -17.58
N THR A 377 -3.04 1.70 -17.34
CA THR A 377 -4.43 1.95 -16.97
C THR A 377 -5.34 1.48 -18.11
N GLN A 378 -6.30 0.63 -17.79
CA GLN A 378 -7.29 0.15 -18.76
C GLN A 378 -8.17 1.31 -19.21
N THR A 379 -8.33 1.48 -20.52
CA THR A 379 -9.24 2.45 -21.14
C THR A 379 -10.62 1.82 -21.32
N SER A 380 -11.67 2.64 -21.29
CA SER A 380 -13.04 2.21 -21.55
C SER A 380 -13.31 1.94 -23.03
N ASP A 381 -12.47 2.46 -23.92
CA ASP A 381 -12.64 2.33 -25.37
C ASP A 381 -12.15 0.96 -25.83
N VAL A 382 -13.08 0.15 -26.33
CA VAL A 382 -12.80 -1.19 -26.89
C VAL A 382 -13.02 -1.13 -28.39
N LEU A 383 -11.97 -1.44 -29.15
CA LEU A 383 -12.07 -1.62 -30.60
C LEU A 383 -12.68 -2.99 -30.90
N VAL A 384 -13.81 -3.00 -31.61
CA VAL A 384 -14.42 -4.22 -32.12
C VAL A 384 -14.12 -4.30 -33.62
N PRO A 385 -13.27 -5.25 -34.07
CA PRO A 385 -12.99 -5.41 -35.49
C PRO A 385 -14.26 -5.73 -36.28
N PRO A 386 -14.39 -5.27 -37.54
CA PRO A 386 -15.62 -5.44 -38.33
C PRO A 386 -15.99 -6.90 -38.61
N TYR A 387 -15.03 -7.82 -38.48
CA TYR A 387 -15.21 -9.26 -38.70
C TYR A 387 -15.48 -10.05 -37.40
N LYS A 388 -15.57 -9.40 -36.24
CA LYS A 388 -15.87 -10.04 -34.94
C LYS A 388 -17.17 -9.54 -34.36
N GLU A 389 -17.88 -10.41 -33.64
CA GLU A 389 -19.05 -10.00 -32.87
C GLU A 389 -18.64 -9.20 -31.62
N PRO A 390 -19.35 -8.11 -31.27
CA PRO A 390 -19.03 -7.34 -30.06
C PRO A 390 -19.02 -8.19 -28.80
N ARG A 391 -19.99 -9.11 -28.65
CA ARG A 391 -20.10 -10.00 -27.50
C ARG A 391 -18.81 -10.80 -27.29
N GLU A 392 -18.25 -11.37 -28.36
CA GLU A 392 -17.01 -12.14 -28.29
C GLU A 392 -15.86 -11.27 -27.81
N VAL A 393 -15.67 -10.10 -28.43
CA VAL A 393 -14.59 -9.17 -28.09
C VAL A 393 -14.68 -8.72 -26.64
N PHE A 394 -15.84 -8.25 -26.17
CA PHE A 394 -15.99 -7.78 -24.79
C PHE A 394 -15.79 -8.90 -23.77
N LEU A 395 -16.27 -10.12 -24.04
CA LEU A 395 -16.02 -11.26 -23.17
C LEU A 395 -14.54 -11.66 -23.13
N GLU A 396 -13.84 -11.61 -24.26
CA GLU A 396 -12.38 -11.79 -24.31
C GLU A 396 -11.67 -10.73 -23.47
N GLN A 397 -12.06 -9.45 -23.58
CA GLN A 397 -11.45 -8.37 -22.79
C GLN A 397 -11.74 -8.50 -21.29
N LEU A 398 -13.00 -8.73 -20.90
CA LEU A 398 -13.44 -8.81 -19.50
C LEU A 398 -12.83 -10.01 -18.76
N PHE A 399 -12.81 -11.17 -19.43
CA PHE A 399 -12.37 -12.43 -18.82
C PHE A 399 -10.93 -12.81 -19.22
N HIS A 400 -10.19 -11.92 -19.86
CA HIS A 400 -8.75 -12.09 -20.04
C HIS A 400 -8.08 -12.35 -18.68
N HIS A 401 -7.12 -13.28 -18.66
CA HIS A 401 -6.44 -13.66 -17.42
C HIS A 401 -5.74 -12.44 -16.79
N GLY A 402 -5.95 -12.26 -15.48
CA GLY A 402 -5.29 -11.22 -14.70
C GLY A 402 -5.69 -9.77 -15.01
N ARG A 403 -6.70 -9.50 -15.87
CA ARG A 403 -7.07 -8.13 -16.22
C ARG A 403 -8.00 -7.46 -15.20
N PHE A 404 -9.08 -8.14 -14.85
CA PHE A 404 -10.08 -7.70 -13.89
C PHE A 404 -10.34 -8.78 -12.84
N SER A 405 -10.56 -8.37 -11.59
CA SER A 405 -10.99 -9.27 -10.54
C SER A 405 -12.47 -9.65 -10.71
N ASN A 406 -12.86 -10.80 -10.16
CA ASN A 406 -14.27 -11.20 -10.10
C ASN A 406 -15.09 -10.17 -9.30
N GLN A 407 -14.52 -9.60 -8.23
CA GLN A 407 -15.16 -8.58 -7.41
C GLN A 407 -15.49 -7.30 -8.21
N SER A 408 -14.57 -6.81 -9.05
CA SER A 408 -14.84 -5.62 -9.88
C SER A 408 -15.98 -5.87 -10.87
N ILE A 409 -16.05 -7.06 -11.46
CA ILE A 409 -17.13 -7.46 -12.38
C ILE A 409 -18.46 -7.57 -11.63
N LEU A 410 -18.48 -8.22 -10.46
CA LEU A 410 -19.69 -8.36 -9.64
C LEU A 410 -20.25 -7.00 -9.18
N LYS A 411 -19.39 -6.10 -8.70
CA LYS A 411 -19.79 -4.73 -8.32
C LYS A 411 -20.41 -3.97 -9.51
N ALA A 412 -19.81 -4.09 -10.69
CA ALA A 412 -20.34 -3.48 -11.90
C ALA A 412 -21.72 -4.05 -12.29
N MET A 413 -21.93 -5.38 -12.17
CA MET A 413 -23.22 -6.01 -12.46
C MET A 413 -24.34 -5.49 -11.55
N GLN A 414 -24.05 -5.27 -10.27
CA GLN A 414 -25.05 -4.79 -9.30
C GLN A 414 -25.51 -3.37 -9.63
N VAL A 415 -24.58 -2.47 -9.94
CA VAL A 415 -24.90 -1.10 -10.34
C VAL A 415 -25.62 -1.06 -11.67
N TYR A 416 -25.21 -1.91 -12.63
CA TYR A 416 -25.89 -2.00 -13.92
C TYR A 416 -27.36 -2.43 -13.77
N ARG A 417 -27.67 -3.31 -12.82
CA ARG A 417 -29.05 -3.74 -12.48
C ARG A 417 -29.85 -2.73 -11.66
N HIS A 418 -29.28 -1.57 -11.32
CA HIS A 418 -29.87 -0.61 -10.37
C HIS A 418 -30.26 -1.24 -9.01
N LEU A 419 -29.56 -2.30 -8.59
CA LEU A 419 -29.82 -2.94 -7.30
C LEU A 419 -29.31 -2.04 -6.15
N PRO A 420 -30.01 -1.98 -5.01
CA PRO A 420 -29.54 -1.25 -3.83
C PRO A 420 -28.17 -1.78 -3.40
N VAL A 421 -27.25 -0.85 -3.15
CA VAL A 421 -25.88 -1.08 -2.67
C VAL A 421 -25.84 -1.97 -1.41
N SER A 422 -26.90 -1.99 -0.61
CA SER A 422 -27.04 -2.84 0.60
C SER A 422 -27.08 -4.35 0.34
N ASN A 423 -27.20 -4.82 -0.91
CA ASN A 423 -27.08 -6.23 -1.27
C ASN A 423 -25.65 -6.62 -1.74
N LEU A 424 -24.67 -5.72 -1.62
CA LEU A 424 -23.26 -5.98 -1.98
C LEU A 424 -22.70 -7.24 -1.29
N ASP A 425 -23.10 -7.49 -0.04
CA ASP A 425 -22.57 -8.58 0.80
C ASP A 425 -23.23 -9.94 0.53
N ASN A 426 -24.29 -10.00 -0.29
CA ASN A 426 -25.08 -11.22 -0.53
C ASN A 426 -24.64 -12.03 -1.77
N PHE A 427 -23.66 -11.55 -2.54
CA PHE A 427 -23.08 -12.34 -3.62
C PHE A 427 -21.87 -13.10 -3.10
N ASP A 428 -22.01 -14.42 -3.11
CA ASP A 428 -20.98 -15.33 -2.69
C ASP A 428 -19.73 -15.16 -3.57
N GLU A 429 -18.60 -14.77 -2.96
CA GLU A 429 -17.30 -14.69 -3.64
C GLU A 429 -16.87 -16.04 -4.22
N THR A 430 -17.55 -17.14 -3.87
CA THR A 430 -17.33 -18.49 -4.39
C THR A 430 -17.77 -18.70 -5.84
N ILE A 431 -18.45 -17.73 -6.48
CA ILE A 431 -18.90 -17.91 -7.86
C ILE A 431 -17.71 -18.19 -8.80
N SER A 432 -17.79 -19.30 -9.55
CA SER A 432 -16.73 -19.65 -10.48
C SER A 432 -16.63 -18.60 -11.59
N ARG A 433 -15.42 -18.38 -12.12
CA ARG A 433 -15.20 -17.41 -13.21
C ARG A 433 -16.03 -17.74 -14.46
N ARG A 434 -16.34 -19.03 -14.66
CA ARG A 434 -17.23 -19.52 -15.72
C ARG A 434 -18.68 -19.13 -15.46
N ASP A 435 -19.17 -19.33 -14.24
CA ASP A 435 -20.55 -18.98 -13.88
C ASP A 435 -20.75 -17.46 -13.89
N LEU A 436 -19.74 -16.70 -13.45
CA LEU A 436 -19.72 -15.24 -13.56
C LEU A 436 -19.82 -14.79 -15.03
N LYS A 437 -19.09 -15.47 -15.94
CA LYS A 437 -19.20 -15.20 -17.38
C LYS A 437 -20.62 -15.44 -17.91
N HIS A 438 -21.25 -16.56 -17.54
CA HIS A 438 -22.65 -16.82 -17.91
C HIS A 438 -23.62 -15.78 -17.31
N ALA A 439 -23.41 -15.37 -16.07
CA ALA A 439 -24.24 -14.37 -15.40
C ALA A 439 -24.15 -12.98 -16.08
N VAL A 440 -22.96 -12.59 -16.55
CA VAL A 440 -22.77 -11.35 -17.34
C VAL A 440 -23.50 -11.45 -18.68
N ILE A 441 -23.38 -12.57 -19.40
CA ILE A 441 -24.06 -12.77 -20.69
C ILE A 441 -25.58 -12.62 -20.52
N ASN A 442 -26.16 -13.34 -19.55
CA ASN A 442 -27.60 -13.29 -19.30
C ASN A 442 -28.08 -11.88 -18.91
N LEU A 443 -27.26 -11.14 -18.15
CA LEU A 443 -27.56 -9.75 -17.77
C LEU A 443 -27.66 -8.86 -19.00
N ILE A 444 -26.63 -8.87 -19.85
CA ILE A 444 -26.59 -8.00 -21.04
C ILE A 444 -27.67 -8.40 -22.04
N ASP A 445 -27.91 -9.69 -22.24
CA ASP A 445 -28.96 -10.18 -23.13
C ASP A 445 -30.35 -9.76 -22.67
N SER A 446 -30.61 -9.79 -21.36
CA SER A 446 -31.88 -9.30 -20.80
C SER A 446 -32.05 -7.80 -21.00
N GLU A 447 -30.98 -7.02 -20.85
CA GLU A 447 -31.02 -5.56 -21.07
C GLU A 447 -31.29 -5.21 -22.55
N ILE A 448 -30.66 -5.95 -23.47
CA ILE A 448 -30.88 -5.80 -24.92
C ILE A 448 -32.35 -6.12 -25.25
N GLN A 449 -32.91 -7.21 -24.72
CA GLN A 449 -34.31 -7.58 -24.92
C GLN A 449 -35.28 -6.52 -24.37
N MET A 450 -35.00 -5.97 -23.20
CA MET A 450 -35.82 -4.89 -22.60
C MET A 450 -35.74 -3.58 -23.40
N SER A 451 -34.61 -3.32 -24.05
CA SER A 451 -34.36 -2.12 -24.85
C SER A 451 -34.84 -2.24 -26.30
N ALA A 452 -35.18 -3.45 -26.74
CA ALA A 452 -35.68 -3.77 -28.09
C ALA A 452 -37.12 -4.33 -28.01
N PRO A 453 -38.13 -3.48 -27.77
CA PRO A 453 -39.52 -3.92 -27.62
C PRO A 453 -40.19 -4.34 -28.94
N ASP A 454 -39.63 -3.95 -30.09
CA ASP A 454 -40.17 -4.25 -31.43
C ASP A 454 -39.65 -5.58 -31.96
N TYR A 455 -40.55 -6.41 -32.52
CA TYR A 455 -40.24 -7.76 -33.00
C TYR A 455 -39.33 -7.81 -34.26
N GLU A 456 -39.10 -6.67 -34.93
CA GLU A 456 -38.26 -6.57 -36.14
C GLU A 456 -37.29 -5.39 -36.03
N MET A 457 -36.08 -5.63 -35.53
CA MET A 457 -34.96 -4.68 -35.62
C MET A 457 -34.03 -5.03 -36.78
N LEU A 458 -33.47 -4.01 -37.43
CA LEU A 458 -32.43 -4.21 -38.43
C LEU A 458 -31.13 -4.73 -37.78
N HIS A 459 -30.33 -5.46 -38.56
CA HIS A 459 -29.06 -6.02 -38.07
C HIS A 459 -28.10 -4.93 -37.54
N ASP A 460 -28.00 -3.81 -38.25
CA ASP A 460 -27.12 -2.70 -37.86
C ASP A 460 -27.61 -1.99 -36.58
N GLU A 461 -28.92 -1.86 -36.42
CA GLU A 461 -29.54 -1.29 -35.20
C GLU A 461 -29.33 -2.22 -34.00
N TYR A 462 -29.51 -3.53 -34.19
CA TYR A 462 -29.22 -4.54 -33.18
C TYR A 462 -27.74 -4.52 -32.78
N ASN A 463 -26.82 -4.43 -33.75
CA ASN A 463 -25.38 -4.36 -33.49
C ASN A 463 -25.00 -3.08 -32.71
N ALA A 464 -25.57 -1.94 -33.11
CA ALA A 464 -25.37 -0.67 -32.39
C ALA A 464 -25.88 -0.73 -30.94
N LEU A 465 -27.06 -1.32 -30.71
CA LEU A 465 -27.61 -1.52 -29.37
C LEU A 465 -26.71 -2.44 -28.53
N GLN A 466 -26.26 -3.56 -29.12
CA GLN A 466 -25.34 -4.48 -28.47
C GLN A 466 -24.04 -3.77 -28.06
N LEU A 467 -23.43 -2.99 -28.96
CA LEU A 467 -22.24 -2.19 -28.68
C LEU A 467 -22.48 -1.19 -27.55
N GLN A 468 -23.62 -0.51 -27.52
CA GLN A 468 -23.97 0.43 -26.48
C GLN A 468 -24.06 -0.26 -25.10
N CYS A 469 -24.76 -1.38 -25.00
CA CYS A 469 -24.93 -2.13 -23.75
C CYS A 469 -23.58 -2.64 -23.22
N TRP A 470 -22.76 -3.24 -24.08
CA TRP A 470 -21.44 -3.76 -23.70
C TRP A 470 -20.46 -2.65 -23.32
N ASN A 471 -20.38 -1.55 -24.06
CA ASN A 471 -19.53 -0.41 -23.73
C ASN A 471 -19.91 0.18 -22.36
N LYS A 472 -21.22 0.36 -22.11
CA LYS A 472 -21.72 0.87 -20.84
C LYS A 472 -21.30 -0.04 -19.67
N PHE A 473 -21.53 -1.35 -19.79
CA PHE A 473 -21.15 -2.31 -18.76
C PHE A 473 -19.63 -2.36 -18.54
N TYR A 474 -18.85 -2.44 -19.63
CA TYR A 474 -17.39 -2.46 -19.59
C TYR A 474 -16.83 -1.20 -18.90
N SER A 475 -17.41 -0.03 -19.17
CA SER A 475 -17.00 1.22 -18.53
C SER A 475 -17.17 1.19 -17.00
N TYR A 476 -18.22 0.54 -16.48
CA TYR A 476 -18.38 0.35 -15.03
C TYR A 476 -17.32 -0.59 -14.46
N VAL A 477 -17.02 -1.69 -15.14
CA VAL A 477 -15.94 -2.62 -14.72
C VAL A 477 -14.60 -1.88 -14.67
N VAL A 478 -14.27 -1.08 -15.69
CA VAL A 478 -13.06 -0.26 -15.74
C VAL A 478 -13.02 0.74 -14.58
N GLN A 479 -14.11 1.44 -14.29
CA GLN A 479 -14.18 2.40 -13.18
C GLN A 479 -13.95 1.73 -11.82
N TYR A 480 -14.58 0.59 -11.56
CA TYR A 480 -14.36 -0.17 -10.31
C TYR A 480 -12.95 -0.70 -10.19
N HIS A 481 -12.37 -1.19 -11.29
CA HIS A 481 -10.98 -1.63 -11.34
C HIS A 481 -10.01 -0.49 -11.03
N GLN A 482 -10.19 0.67 -11.66
CA GLN A 482 -9.38 1.86 -11.40
C GLN A 482 -9.51 2.32 -9.93
N ALA A 483 -10.72 2.30 -9.38
CA ALA A 483 -10.95 2.62 -7.96
C ALA A 483 -10.25 1.64 -7.01
N GLY A 484 -10.23 0.35 -7.34
CA GLY A 484 -9.52 -0.70 -6.58
C GLY A 484 -7.99 -0.63 -6.72
N ARG A 485 -7.48 0.01 -7.77
CA ARG A 485 -6.05 0.22 -8.02
C ARG A 485 -5.45 1.41 -7.28
N LYS A 486 -6.22 2.25 -6.58
CA LYS A 486 -5.66 3.39 -5.85
C LYS A 486 -4.58 2.93 -4.85
N ALA A 487 -3.41 3.56 -4.90
CA ALA A 487 -2.30 3.24 -4.01
C ALA A 487 -2.60 3.68 -2.57
N MET A 488 -2.29 2.81 -1.62
CA MET A 488 -2.48 3.04 -0.18
C MET A 488 -1.16 3.12 0.58
N GLY A 489 -0.13 2.42 0.12
CA GLY A 489 1.21 2.50 0.70
C GLY A 489 2.21 1.54 0.06
N ILE A 490 3.46 1.60 0.49
CA ILE A 490 4.58 0.82 -0.04
C ILE A 490 5.41 0.22 1.10
N PHE A 491 5.89 -1.00 0.93
CA PHE A 491 6.84 -1.60 1.87
C PHE A 491 7.91 -2.41 1.14
N VAL A 492 9.01 -2.66 1.84
CA VAL A 492 10.14 -3.46 1.34
C VAL A 492 10.45 -4.59 2.31
N ASP A 493 10.55 -5.80 1.78
CA ASP A 493 11.20 -6.90 2.46
C ASP A 493 12.72 -6.70 2.38
N SER A 494 13.33 -6.34 3.51
CA SER A 494 14.77 -6.09 3.56
C SER A 494 15.62 -7.36 3.41
N ASN A 495 15.03 -8.56 3.61
CA ASN A 495 15.76 -9.83 3.52
C ASN A 495 15.81 -10.35 2.08
N THR A 496 14.72 -10.19 1.32
CA THR A 496 14.63 -10.64 -0.08
C THR A 496 14.88 -9.52 -1.10
N GLY A 497 14.73 -8.27 -0.68
CA GLY A 497 14.74 -7.10 -1.57
C GLY A 497 13.43 -6.89 -2.33
N LEU A 498 12.38 -7.68 -2.03
CA LEU A 498 11.07 -7.55 -2.65
C LEU A 498 10.42 -6.24 -2.24
N VAL A 499 9.96 -5.46 -3.22
CA VAL A 499 9.22 -4.22 -2.99
C VAL A 499 7.77 -4.42 -3.41
N CYS A 500 6.87 -4.05 -2.52
CA CYS A 500 5.44 -4.27 -2.67
C CYS A 500 4.68 -2.94 -2.52
N LEU A 501 3.74 -2.72 -3.43
CA LEU A 501 2.79 -1.62 -3.38
C LEU A 501 1.42 -2.15 -2.97
N VAL A 502 0.92 -1.67 -1.84
CA VAL A 502 -0.41 -1.98 -1.34
C VAL A 502 -1.40 -1.05 -2.02
N ARG A 503 -2.37 -1.64 -2.74
CA ARG A 503 -3.49 -0.93 -3.37
C ARG A 503 -4.78 -1.29 -2.65
N LYS A 504 -5.84 -0.52 -2.91
CA LYS A 504 -7.15 -0.68 -2.26
C LYS A 504 -7.70 -2.11 -2.31
N GLU A 505 -7.61 -2.77 -3.46
CA GLU A 505 -8.16 -4.12 -3.64
C GLU A 505 -7.12 -5.14 -4.14
N MET A 506 -5.85 -4.76 -4.28
CA MET A 506 -4.81 -5.65 -4.80
C MET A 506 -3.43 -5.34 -4.23
N LEU A 507 -2.49 -6.24 -4.50
CA LEU A 507 -1.08 -6.08 -4.18
C LEU A 507 -0.27 -6.10 -5.48
N SER A 508 0.68 -5.17 -5.59
CA SER A 508 1.59 -5.13 -6.73
C SER A 508 3.03 -5.32 -6.29
N PHE A 509 3.81 -6.01 -7.10
CA PHE A 509 5.21 -6.31 -6.87
C PHE A 509 6.09 -5.57 -7.88
N PHE A 510 7.27 -5.18 -7.43
CA PHE A 510 8.27 -4.58 -8.32
C PHE A 510 9.39 -5.55 -8.59
N ARG A 511 9.69 -5.74 -9.87
CA ARG A 511 10.83 -6.54 -10.31
C ARG A 511 11.68 -5.80 -11.34
N PRO A 512 12.98 -6.12 -11.43
CA PRO A 512 13.81 -5.64 -12.53
C PRO A 512 13.20 -6.02 -13.89
N CYS A 513 13.28 -5.10 -14.83
CA CYS A 513 12.94 -5.36 -16.23
C CYS A 513 13.97 -6.29 -16.86
N GLU A 514 13.47 -7.19 -17.71
CA GLU A 514 14.31 -7.84 -18.70
C GLU A 514 14.69 -6.84 -19.81
N LEU A 515 15.72 -7.16 -20.59
CA LEU A 515 16.21 -6.26 -21.62
C LEU A 515 15.13 -5.89 -22.65
N LEU A 516 14.40 -6.89 -23.17
CA LEU A 516 13.37 -6.66 -24.18
C LEU A 516 12.23 -5.79 -23.63
N GLU A 517 11.83 -6.03 -22.38
CA GLU A 517 10.80 -5.24 -21.70
C GLU A 517 11.25 -3.80 -21.51
N GLN A 518 12.51 -3.60 -21.11
CA GLN A 518 13.10 -2.28 -20.96
C GLN A 518 13.08 -1.54 -22.30
N LEU A 519 13.50 -2.18 -23.40
CA LEU A 519 13.47 -1.57 -24.72
C LEU A 519 12.04 -1.26 -25.16
N TYR A 520 11.07 -2.12 -24.86
CA TYR A 520 9.66 -1.91 -25.21
C TYR A 520 9.03 -0.75 -24.43
N LEU A 521 9.19 -0.72 -23.11
CA LEU A 521 8.55 0.24 -22.20
C LEU A 521 9.23 1.62 -22.14
N SER A 522 10.53 1.70 -22.48
CA SER A 522 11.27 2.96 -22.47
C SER A 522 10.73 3.97 -23.48
N VAL A 523 10.76 5.24 -23.07
CA VAL A 523 10.38 6.39 -23.89
C VAL A 523 11.40 6.56 -25.03
N GLU A 524 10.89 6.90 -26.21
CA GLU A 524 11.71 7.15 -27.40
C GLU A 524 12.34 8.55 -27.42
N PRO A 525 13.46 8.72 -28.15
CA PRO A 525 14.24 7.66 -28.80
C PRO A 525 15.00 6.82 -27.78
N LEU A 526 15.14 5.53 -28.07
CA LEU A 526 15.97 4.64 -27.26
C LEU A 526 17.44 5.05 -27.40
N ASP A 527 18.17 4.95 -26.28
CA ASP A 527 19.60 5.27 -26.22
C ASP A 527 20.46 4.01 -25.99
N VAL A 528 21.69 4.04 -26.48
CA VAL A 528 22.64 2.92 -26.38
C VAL A 528 23.00 2.60 -24.92
N SER A 529 22.82 3.55 -23.98
CA SER A 529 23.00 3.33 -22.54
C SER A 529 22.14 2.20 -21.98
N TYR A 530 20.98 1.90 -22.58
CA TYR A 530 20.14 0.77 -22.16
C TYR A 530 20.82 -0.60 -22.35
N LEU A 531 21.79 -0.68 -23.26
CA LEU A 531 22.59 -1.88 -23.53
C LEU A 531 23.98 -1.84 -22.87
N ALA A 532 24.26 -0.85 -22.02
CA ALA A 532 25.59 -0.68 -21.41
C ALA A 532 26.02 -1.93 -20.63
N THR A 533 25.07 -2.57 -19.94
CA THR A 533 25.30 -3.76 -19.11
C THR A 533 25.39 -5.06 -19.88
N GLU A 534 25.07 -5.08 -21.18
CA GLU A 534 25.05 -6.29 -21.98
C GLU A 534 26.47 -6.67 -22.43
N PRO A 535 27.06 -7.77 -21.92
CA PRO A 535 28.46 -8.08 -22.16
C PRO A 535 28.69 -8.76 -23.52
N LEU A 536 27.66 -9.36 -24.10
CA LEU A 536 27.75 -10.17 -25.32
C LEU A 536 27.69 -9.36 -26.62
N LEU A 537 27.26 -8.10 -26.56
CA LEU A 537 27.11 -7.25 -27.73
C LEU A 537 28.33 -6.31 -27.84
N ASP A 538 28.92 -6.24 -29.03
CA ASP A 538 29.91 -5.20 -29.31
C ASP A 538 29.24 -3.82 -29.48
N LYS A 539 30.05 -2.77 -29.55
CA LYS A 539 29.54 -1.39 -29.67
C LYS A 539 28.67 -1.19 -30.92
N THR A 540 29.06 -1.79 -32.04
CA THR A 540 28.36 -1.68 -33.33
C THR A 540 27.01 -2.38 -33.34
N MET A 541 26.93 -3.57 -32.75
CA MET A 541 25.69 -4.33 -32.57
C MET A 541 24.74 -3.62 -31.62
N LYS A 542 25.26 -3.04 -30.53
CA LYS A 542 24.44 -2.24 -29.60
C LYS A 542 23.78 -1.06 -30.30
N THR A 543 24.54 -0.29 -31.08
CA THR A 543 23.98 0.82 -31.87
C THR A 543 22.95 0.32 -32.89
N SER A 544 23.31 -0.70 -33.68
CA SER A 544 22.42 -1.23 -34.74
C SER A 544 21.10 -1.78 -34.19
N LEU A 545 21.13 -2.45 -33.03
CA LEU A 545 19.93 -2.96 -32.37
C LEU A 545 19.02 -1.82 -31.90
N ILE A 546 19.59 -0.77 -31.29
CA ILE A 546 18.83 0.41 -30.85
C ILE A 546 18.20 1.14 -32.04
N ASP A 547 18.94 1.30 -33.12
CA ASP A 547 18.43 1.91 -34.36
C ASP A 547 17.26 1.09 -34.94
N LEU A 548 17.40 -0.23 -35.01
CA LEU A 548 16.32 -1.11 -35.44
C LEU A 548 15.09 -1.01 -34.53
N CYS A 549 15.27 -1.03 -33.21
CA CYS A 549 14.17 -0.86 -32.27
C CYS A 549 13.46 0.48 -32.44
N ASN A 550 14.21 1.58 -32.63
CA ASN A 550 13.65 2.90 -32.91
C ASN A 550 12.84 2.89 -34.22
N VAL A 551 13.34 2.26 -35.28
CA VAL A 551 12.62 2.12 -36.56
C VAL A 551 11.32 1.33 -36.37
N ILE A 552 11.37 0.18 -35.69
CA ILE A 552 10.18 -0.65 -35.44
C ILE A 552 9.12 0.15 -34.67
N LYS A 553 9.52 0.88 -33.63
CA LYS A 553 8.59 1.72 -32.86
C LYS A 553 7.99 2.84 -33.70
N LEU A 554 8.79 3.50 -34.54
CA LEU A 554 8.31 4.53 -35.47
C LEU A 554 7.29 3.98 -36.46
N VAL A 555 7.55 2.80 -37.05
CA VAL A 555 6.60 2.15 -37.97
C VAL A 555 5.31 1.76 -37.24
N SER A 556 5.42 1.15 -36.06
CA SER A 556 4.26 0.74 -35.27
C SER A 556 3.33 1.92 -34.93
N ARG A 557 3.86 3.14 -34.75
CA ARG A 557 3.05 4.34 -34.47
C ARG A 557 2.27 4.85 -35.67
N GLN A 558 2.68 4.52 -36.90
CA GLN A 558 1.97 4.92 -38.12
C GLN A 558 0.81 3.97 -38.45
N LEU A 559 0.76 2.80 -37.80
CA LEU A 559 -0.30 1.83 -38.00
C LEU A 559 -1.50 2.18 -37.11
N SER A 560 -2.69 2.25 -37.72
CA SER A 560 -3.92 2.37 -36.95
C SER A 560 -4.21 1.07 -36.16
N PRO A 561 -5.02 1.13 -35.10
CA PRO A 561 -5.50 -0.07 -34.41
C PRO A 561 -6.15 -1.10 -35.35
N ASP A 562 -6.88 -0.62 -36.36
CA ASP A 562 -7.48 -1.48 -37.39
C ASP A 562 -6.42 -2.20 -38.22
N ASN A 563 -5.37 -1.48 -38.64
CA ASN A 563 -4.25 -2.08 -39.36
C ASN A 563 -3.55 -3.16 -38.52
N LEU A 564 -3.33 -2.90 -37.23
CA LEU A 564 -2.72 -3.86 -36.32
C LEU A 564 -3.60 -5.10 -36.13
N SER A 565 -4.91 -4.91 -35.97
CA SER A 565 -5.86 -6.02 -35.83
C SER A 565 -5.94 -6.89 -37.09
N ALA A 566 -5.86 -6.28 -38.28
CA ALA A 566 -5.83 -6.98 -39.55
C ALA A 566 -4.53 -7.79 -39.70
N LEU A 567 -3.39 -7.17 -39.37
CA LEU A 567 -2.09 -7.84 -39.40
C LEU A 567 -2.05 -9.05 -38.44
N GLU A 568 -2.60 -8.91 -37.23
CA GLU A 568 -2.69 -10.02 -36.28
C GLU A 568 -3.54 -11.18 -36.83
N ASN A 569 -4.66 -10.86 -37.49
CA ASN A 569 -5.52 -11.85 -38.14
C ASN A 569 -4.77 -12.59 -39.26
N ASP A 570 -4.09 -11.85 -40.16
CA ASP A 570 -3.31 -12.44 -41.25
C ASP A 570 -2.20 -13.36 -40.72
N VAL A 571 -1.48 -12.92 -39.68
CA VAL A 571 -0.44 -13.74 -39.04
C VAL A 571 -1.00 -15.00 -38.41
N LYS A 572 -2.15 -14.89 -37.73
CA LYS A 572 -2.75 -16.02 -37.00
C LYS A 572 -3.35 -17.07 -37.92
N TYR A 573 -4.00 -16.65 -39.01
CA TYR A 573 -4.82 -17.54 -39.84
C TYR A 573 -4.28 -17.74 -41.26
N GLN A 574 -3.63 -16.75 -41.88
CA GLN A 574 -3.16 -16.89 -43.26
C GLN A 574 -1.74 -17.45 -43.33
N LEU A 575 -0.88 -17.15 -42.35
CA LEU A 575 0.51 -17.61 -42.30
C LEU A 575 0.72 -18.94 -41.55
N ASN A 576 -0.36 -19.51 -41.00
CA ASN A 576 -0.28 -20.73 -40.20
C ASN A 576 -0.77 -21.95 -41.00
N PRO A 577 0.12 -22.85 -41.47
CA PRO A 577 -0.23 -23.92 -42.40
C PRO A 577 -1.19 -24.98 -41.83
N VAL A 578 -1.44 -24.98 -40.52
CA VAL A 578 -2.36 -25.91 -39.82
C VAL A 578 -3.84 -25.56 -40.05
N PHE A 579 -4.16 -24.32 -40.42
CA PHE A 579 -5.54 -23.89 -40.69
C PHE A 579 -5.89 -23.80 -42.19
N ASN A 580 -4.90 -24.06 -43.05
CA ASN A 580 -5.04 -24.05 -44.52
C ASN A 580 -5.11 -25.47 -45.14
N SER A 581 -5.35 -26.52 -44.33
CA SER A 581 -5.48 -27.92 -44.77
C SER A 581 -6.85 -28.51 -44.48
#